data_AF-A0A1J5G995-F1
#
_entry.id   AF-A0A1J5G995-F1
#
_cell.length_a   1.000
_cell.length_b   1.000
_cell.length_c   1.000
_cell.angle_alpha   90.00
_cell.angle_beta   90.00
_cell.angle_gamma   90.00
#
_symmetry.space_group_name_H-M   'P 1'
#
loop_
_entity.id
_entity.type
_entity.pdbx_description
1 polymer ?
#
loop_
_entity_poly.entity_id
_entity_poly.type
_entity_poly.pdbx_seq_one_letter_code
_entity_poly.pdbx_strand_id
1 'polypeptide(L)'
;MGIINSMFAKLKSNSQVNNPDIQVVPSQAPPAPVPQANSAMQRYTEIEAELAPAPQTLQAKAVKQINPTNTLKKLGNRLLWAGILVGVPVGIIYVVNLPYPVIRQPVSKVAPILLLPSNMSIDANYKKGQATVEESRQLIESPTSAADLDRGELQLREGKAALDSIPAWYVAEWSDYSRGYSWGYDWRFTPAGLQSTRIKAGELEAKVFQEKNALIALTDAEKDLAIAKAVFQKATKPIDKKVAVQDWRAAIDRIEQIPEQTLAGRKAKQLAINASRDLQELGGLAAGNQKIVALISGAEEFAKKAAESGRNPPYSSDRWAETAAMWQEAVDRLEKIPNEELQGYTEIQAKLASYRVNLSEVKIRLKNETDSVQAFERSNQKLSSLWATLPKSGKDLNPNQVKGKFLEISAELDKVKSGTTVYLKAQEIKLEVRNQLKLLERAK
;
A
#
# COMPACT_ATOMS: atom_id res chain seq x y z
N MET A 1 -71.98 -41.19 -21.97
CA MET A 1 -71.90 -40.10 -22.98
C MET A 1 -71.58 -38.73 -22.38
N GLY A 2 -72.00 -38.37 -21.15
CA GLY A 2 -71.74 -37.04 -20.57
C GLY A 2 -70.31 -36.71 -20.11
N ILE A 3 -69.42 -37.70 -19.96
CA ILE A 3 -68.07 -37.53 -19.37
C ILE A 3 -67.02 -37.17 -20.45
N ILE A 4 -67.28 -37.46 -21.72
CA ILE A 4 -66.32 -37.23 -22.82
C ILE A 4 -66.32 -35.75 -23.27
N ASN A 5 -67.45 -35.04 -23.10
CA ASN A 5 -67.57 -33.64 -23.54
C ASN A 5 -66.97 -32.61 -22.57
N SER A 6 -66.82 -32.90 -21.27
CA SER A 6 -66.25 -31.93 -20.31
C SER A 6 -64.72 -31.82 -20.39
N MET A 7 -64.04 -32.76 -21.05
CA MET A 7 -62.59 -32.76 -21.23
C MET A 7 -62.11 -31.83 -22.36
N PHE A 8 -62.93 -31.58 -23.39
CA PHE A 8 -62.58 -30.67 -24.50
C PHE A 8 -62.42 -29.20 -24.06
N ALA A 9 -63.05 -28.79 -22.96
CA ALA A 9 -63.05 -27.41 -22.51
C ALA A 9 -61.84 -27.02 -21.64
N LYS A 10 -61.30 -27.95 -20.83
CA LYS A 10 -60.24 -27.63 -19.85
C LYS A 10 -58.86 -27.47 -20.48
N LEU A 11 -58.50 -28.28 -21.47
CA LEU A 11 -57.17 -28.24 -22.12
C LEU A 11 -56.92 -26.97 -22.95
N LYS A 12 -57.97 -26.26 -23.36
CA LYS A 12 -57.85 -25.06 -24.23
C LYS A 12 -57.58 -23.76 -23.46
N SER A 13 -57.68 -23.76 -22.13
CA SER A 13 -57.77 -22.53 -21.32
C SER A 13 -56.48 -22.09 -20.61
N ASN A 14 -55.42 -22.90 -20.57
CA ASN A 14 -54.33 -22.70 -19.60
C ASN A 14 -53.06 -22.04 -20.17
N SER A 15 -53.18 -21.28 -21.26
CA SER A 15 -52.09 -20.54 -21.91
C SER A 15 -52.25 -19.04 -21.71
N GLN A 16 -52.01 -18.53 -20.49
CA GLN A 16 -51.78 -17.09 -20.27
C GLN A 16 -51.07 -16.79 -18.93
N VAL A 17 -49.79 -16.40 -19.06
CA VAL A 17 -49.02 -15.32 -18.39
C VAL A 17 -49.25 -15.04 -16.89
N ASN A 18 -48.18 -15.07 -16.07
CA ASN A 18 -47.73 -13.88 -15.30
C ASN A 18 -46.47 -14.12 -14.46
N ASN A 19 -45.51 -13.22 -14.64
CA ASN A 19 -44.33 -12.95 -13.80
C ASN A 19 -44.72 -11.84 -12.81
N PRO A 20 -44.19 -11.81 -11.58
CA PRO A 20 -44.10 -10.54 -10.86
C PRO A 20 -42.67 -10.17 -10.45
N ASP A 21 -42.49 -8.86 -10.56
CA ASP A 21 -41.36 -8.00 -10.31
C ASP A 21 -40.57 -8.13 -9.01
N ILE A 22 -39.34 -7.66 -9.17
CA ILE A 22 -38.28 -7.36 -8.23
C ILE A 22 -38.70 -6.26 -7.24
N GLN A 23 -38.46 -6.47 -5.95
CA GLN A 23 -38.40 -5.40 -4.94
C GLN A 23 -36.95 -5.05 -4.61
N VAL A 24 -36.65 -3.77 -4.82
CA VAL A 24 -35.41 -3.06 -4.49
C VAL A 24 -35.45 -2.64 -3.02
N VAL A 25 -34.39 -2.95 -2.26
CA VAL A 25 -34.13 -2.40 -0.92
C VAL A 25 -33.06 -1.30 -1.02
N PRO A 26 -33.19 -0.14 -0.35
CA PRO A 26 -32.28 0.99 -0.49
C PRO A 26 -30.96 0.84 0.28
N SER A 27 -29.91 1.44 -0.31
CA SER A 27 -28.54 1.57 0.19
C SER A 27 -28.42 2.17 1.61
N GLN A 28 -27.56 1.56 2.42
CA GLN A 28 -27.04 2.13 3.66
C GLN A 28 -25.84 3.05 3.38
N ALA A 29 -25.75 4.12 4.18
CA ALA A 29 -24.76 5.18 4.13
C ALA A 29 -23.32 4.70 4.46
N PRO A 30 -22.29 5.39 3.94
CA PRO A 30 -20.89 5.00 4.12
C PRO A 30 -20.40 5.21 5.57
N PRO A 31 -19.52 4.32 6.08
CA PRO A 31 -18.89 4.49 7.39
C PRO A 31 -17.84 5.61 7.39
N ALA A 32 -17.68 6.21 8.56
CA ALA A 32 -16.82 7.36 8.87
C ALA A 32 -15.35 7.20 8.42
N PRO A 33 -14.66 8.32 8.09
CA PRO A 33 -13.27 8.29 7.66
C PRO A 33 -12.33 7.83 8.78
N VAL A 34 -11.44 6.91 8.39
CA VAL A 34 -10.34 6.34 9.16
C VAL A 34 -9.33 7.45 9.54
N PRO A 35 -8.65 7.39 10.71
CA PRO A 35 -7.69 8.42 11.11
C PRO A 35 -6.56 8.53 10.08
N GLN A 36 -6.36 9.73 9.53
CA GLN A 36 -5.24 10.03 8.65
C GLN A 36 -3.92 9.73 9.37
N ALA A 37 -3.02 9.03 8.69
CA ALA A 37 -1.64 8.92 9.10
C ALA A 37 -1.02 10.32 9.14
N ASN A 38 -0.56 10.74 10.33
CA ASN A 38 0.15 12.00 10.52
C ASN A 38 1.31 12.09 9.51
N SER A 39 1.28 13.15 8.70
CA SER A 39 2.35 13.45 7.74
C SER A 39 3.68 13.65 8.48
N ALA A 40 4.80 13.25 7.87
CA ALA A 40 6.13 13.34 8.47
C ALA A 40 6.45 14.75 9.02
N MET A 41 5.88 15.80 8.40
CA MET A 41 6.02 17.20 8.82
C MET A 41 5.44 17.49 10.23
N GLN A 42 4.41 16.76 10.66
CA GLN A 42 3.83 16.88 12.01
C GLN A 42 4.69 16.18 13.07
N ARG A 43 5.42 15.10 12.70
CA ARG A 43 6.38 14.45 13.61
C ARG A 43 7.63 15.31 13.87
N TYR A 44 8.07 16.12 12.90
CA TYR A 44 9.21 17.02 13.09
C TYR A 44 8.88 18.21 13.99
N THR A 45 7.68 18.77 13.90
CA THR A 45 7.22 19.89 14.75
C THR A 45 7.01 19.47 16.21
N GLU A 46 6.61 18.22 16.45
CA GLU A 46 6.45 17.67 17.80
C GLU A 46 7.81 17.39 18.49
N ILE A 47 8.83 16.98 17.72
CA ILE A 47 10.21 16.79 18.20
C ILE A 47 10.93 18.13 18.44
N GLU A 48 10.69 19.16 17.62
CA GLU A 48 11.20 20.52 17.86
C GLU A 48 10.59 21.15 19.14
N ALA A 49 9.35 20.80 19.49
CA ALA A 49 8.71 21.25 20.72
C ALA A 49 9.22 20.51 21.98
N GLU A 50 9.62 19.23 21.87
CA GLU A 50 10.25 18.47 22.97
C GLU A 50 11.72 18.88 23.24
N LEU A 51 12.42 19.45 22.24
CA LEU A 51 13.82 19.86 22.35
C LEU A 51 14.02 21.34 22.75
N ALA A 52 12.96 22.12 22.87
CA ALA A 52 13.04 23.48 23.40
C ALA A 52 13.15 23.44 24.94
N PRO A 53 14.25 23.90 25.56
CA PRO A 53 14.32 23.98 27.01
C PRO A 53 13.30 25.01 27.53
N ALA A 54 12.43 24.57 28.44
CA ALA A 54 11.50 25.43 29.17
C ALA A 54 12.25 26.60 29.85
N PRO A 55 11.73 27.84 29.80
CA PRO A 55 12.36 28.96 30.48
C PRO A 55 12.24 28.79 32.00
N GLN A 56 13.34 28.43 32.65
CA GLN A 56 13.44 28.48 34.10
C GLN A 56 13.44 29.95 34.55
N THR A 57 12.35 30.34 35.19
CA THR A 57 12.21 31.59 35.93
C THR A 57 13.30 31.70 37.01
N LEU A 58 14.17 32.71 36.88
CA LEU A 58 15.13 33.08 37.91
C LEU A 58 14.39 33.61 39.15
N GLN A 59 14.31 32.80 40.20
CA GLN A 59 13.93 33.28 41.53
C GLN A 59 15.12 34.02 42.15
N ALA A 60 14.95 35.33 42.35
CA ALA A 60 15.87 36.17 43.08
C ALA A 60 15.97 35.74 44.55
N LYS A 61 17.17 35.35 44.99
CA LYS A 61 17.51 35.28 46.42
C LYS A 61 18.04 36.64 46.87
N ALA A 62 17.41 37.15 47.92
CA ALA A 62 17.62 38.45 48.51
C ALA A 62 19.09 38.70 48.93
N VAL A 63 19.56 39.88 48.54
CA VAL A 63 20.79 40.53 49.03
C VAL A 63 20.61 40.87 50.50
N LYS A 64 21.51 40.37 51.37
CA LYS A 64 21.67 40.88 52.73
C LYS A 64 22.49 42.17 52.68
N GLN A 65 21.87 43.26 53.10
CA GLN A 65 22.49 44.56 53.36
C GLN A 65 23.70 44.43 54.28
N ILE A 66 24.80 45.10 53.92
CA ILE A 66 25.82 45.56 54.87
C ILE A 66 26.02 47.06 54.62
N ASN A 67 25.63 47.86 55.60
CA ASN A 67 25.85 49.31 55.66
C ASN A 67 27.29 49.63 56.10
N PRO A 68 27.79 50.84 55.78
CA PRO A 68 29.21 51.17 55.82
C PRO A 68 29.65 51.63 57.21
N THR A 69 30.86 51.25 57.62
CA THR A 69 31.57 51.91 58.72
C THR A 69 32.73 52.74 58.20
N ASN A 70 32.62 54.04 58.51
CA ASN A 70 33.61 55.09 58.30
C ASN A 70 34.96 54.76 58.95
N THR A 71 36.04 54.86 58.17
CA THR A 71 37.42 55.29 58.53
C THR A 71 38.27 55.00 57.30
N LEU A 72 38.78 55.93 56.50
CA LEU A 72 39.68 57.02 56.84
C LEU A 72 39.70 58.00 55.66
N LYS A 73 39.10 59.17 55.88
CA LYS A 73 39.46 60.38 55.13
C LYS A 73 40.82 60.85 55.63
N LYS A 74 41.70 61.19 54.68
CA LYS A 74 42.95 61.96 54.81
C LYS A 74 44.23 61.19 55.17
N LEU A 75 44.85 60.63 54.13
CA LEU A 75 46.28 60.82 53.82
C LEU A 75 46.43 60.35 52.34
N GLY A 76 46.16 61.16 51.32
CA GLY A 76 46.64 62.52 51.15
C GLY A 76 48.08 62.50 50.66
N ASN A 77 48.26 62.27 49.34
CA ASN A 77 49.38 62.73 48.52
C ASN A 77 50.79 62.57 49.11
N ARG A 78 51.48 61.46 48.84
CA ARG A 78 52.97 61.43 48.73
C ARG A 78 53.66 60.12 48.29
N LEU A 79 52.96 59.17 47.69
CA LEU A 79 53.59 57.96 47.10
C LEU A 79 53.14 57.68 45.66
N LEU A 80 52.87 58.76 44.93
CA LEU A 80 52.51 58.74 43.50
C LEU A 80 53.74 58.69 42.57
N TRP A 81 54.96 58.46 43.08
CA TRP A 81 56.19 58.55 42.26
C TRP A 81 57.26 57.48 42.47
N ALA A 82 56.98 56.37 43.18
CA ALA A 82 58.01 55.33 43.42
C ALA A 82 57.49 53.89 43.23
N GLY A 83 56.58 53.66 42.29
CA GLY A 83 56.02 52.34 41.98
C GLY A 83 55.94 52.03 40.49
N ILE A 84 56.75 52.69 39.66
CA ILE A 84 57.06 52.23 38.31
C ILE A 84 58.24 51.29 38.46
N LEU A 85 57.95 49.99 38.57
CA LEU A 85 58.77 48.83 38.20
C LEU A 85 58.42 47.68 39.15
N VAL A 86 57.82 46.63 38.57
CA VAL A 86 57.51 45.32 39.17
C VAL A 86 56.18 45.24 39.95
N GLY A 87 55.08 45.06 39.21
CA GLY A 87 53.83 44.56 39.79
C GLY A 87 52.54 45.05 39.12
N VAL A 88 52.31 44.75 37.84
CA VAL A 88 50.98 44.96 37.24
C VAL A 88 50.06 43.83 37.72
N PRO A 89 48.92 44.12 38.37
CA PRO A 89 48.04 43.11 38.95
C PRO A 89 47.20 42.44 37.85
N VAL A 90 47.19 41.11 37.87
CA VAL A 90 46.44 40.20 36.98
C VAL A 90 44.95 40.59 36.82
N GLY A 91 44.38 41.35 37.76
CA GLY A 91 42.99 41.82 37.74
C GLY A 91 42.64 42.88 36.67
N ILE A 92 43.57 43.73 36.23
CA ILE A 92 43.27 44.75 35.19
C ILE A 92 43.20 44.11 33.80
N ILE A 93 43.97 43.04 33.55
CA ILE A 93 43.94 42.29 32.28
C ILE A 93 42.56 41.65 32.08
N TYR A 94 41.90 41.19 33.14
CA TYR A 94 40.60 40.52 33.04
C TYR A 94 39.45 41.47 32.62
N VAL A 95 39.43 42.70 33.15
CA VAL A 95 38.39 43.70 32.82
C VAL A 95 38.59 44.29 31.41
N VAL A 96 39.84 44.45 30.99
CA VAL A 96 40.20 44.92 29.65
C VAL A 96 39.96 43.84 28.57
N ASN A 97 39.97 42.56 28.97
CA ASN A 97 39.72 41.43 28.07
C ASN A 97 38.22 41.17 27.81
N LEU A 98 37.30 41.89 28.46
CA LEU A 98 35.86 41.72 28.26
C LEU A 98 35.46 42.05 26.80
N PRO A 99 34.51 41.30 26.20
CA PRO A 99 34.06 41.50 24.83
C PRO A 99 33.05 42.66 24.73
N TYR A 100 33.38 43.84 25.29
CA TYR A 100 32.53 45.03 25.23
C TYR A 100 33.18 46.14 24.38
N PRO A 101 32.59 46.53 23.24
CA PRO A 101 33.19 47.46 22.28
C PRO A 101 33.61 48.81 22.89
N VAL A 102 32.81 49.32 23.84
CA VAL A 102 33.04 50.63 24.47
C VAL A 102 34.33 50.67 25.31
N ILE A 103 34.79 49.52 25.82
CA ILE A 103 36.01 49.42 26.64
C ILE A 103 37.22 49.08 25.76
N ARG A 104 37.03 48.31 24.68
CA ARG A 104 38.12 47.83 23.82
C ARG A 104 38.65 48.87 22.84
N GLN A 105 37.81 49.72 22.26
CA GLN A 105 38.26 50.73 21.28
C GLN A 105 39.25 51.76 21.84
N PRO A 106 39.11 52.26 23.09
CA PRO A 106 40.14 53.08 23.71
C PRO A 106 41.42 52.30 24.00
N VAL A 107 41.30 51.05 24.45
CA VAL A 107 42.45 50.20 24.80
C VAL A 107 43.27 49.82 23.56
N SER A 108 42.62 49.52 22.43
CA SER A 108 43.33 49.19 21.19
C SER A 108 44.18 50.35 20.66
N LYS A 109 43.75 51.60 20.91
CA LYS A 109 44.48 52.82 20.52
C LYS A 109 45.61 53.20 21.47
N VAL A 110 45.46 52.92 22.76
CA VAL A 110 46.39 53.39 23.82
C VAL A 110 47.35 52.31 24.30
N ALA A 111 46.90 51.06 24.43
CA ALA A 111 47.68 49.93 24.95
C ALA A 111 47.28 48.59 24.30
N PRO A 112 47.54 48.41 22.98
CA PRO A 112 47.09 47.23 22.22
C PRO A 112 47.61 45.89 22.77
N ILE A 113 48.73 45.90 23.50
CA ILE A 113 49.35 44.72 24.10
C ILE A 113 48.43 43.99 25.10
N LEU A 114 47.51 44.72 25.75
CA LEU A 114 46.56 44.15 26.72
C LEU A 114 45.48 43.29 26.06
N LEU A 115 45.26 43.44 24.75
CA LEU A 115 44.28 42.67 23.98
C LEU A 115 44.88 41.40 23.33
N LEU A 116 46.22 41.22 23.41
CA LEU A 116 46.91 40.08 22.79
C LEU A 116 46.32 38.72 23.19
N PRO A 117 46.05 38.40 24.48
CA PRO A 117 45.53 37.09 24.85
C PRO A 117 44.18 36.76 24.20
N SER A 118 43.26 37.72 24.11
CA SER A 118 41.98 37.48 23.43
C SER A 118 42.10 37.44 21.93
N ASN A 119 42.97 38.26 21.33
CA ASN A 119 43.16 38.19 19.89
C ASN A 119 43.76 36.82 19.53
N MET A 120 44.73 36.33 20.32
CA MET A 120 45.29 34.98 20.17
C MET A 120 44.22 33.89 20.33
N SER A 121 43.29 34.02 21.29
CA SER A 121 42.20 33.04 21.42
C SER A 121 41.25 33.06 20.23
N ILE A 122 40.97 34.24 19.67
CA ILE A 122 40.11 34.38 18.49
C ILE A 122 40.79 33.78 17.25
N ASP A 123 42.07 34.08 17.03
CA ASP A 123 42.85 33.49 15.93
C ASP A 123 43.02 31.96 16.10
N ALA A 124 43.17 31.46 17.33
CA ALA A 124 43.18 30.03 17.63
C ALA A 124 41.84 29.37 17.32
N ASN A 125 40.72 29.98 17.70
CA ASN A 125 39.38 29.49 17.36
C ASN A 125 39.12 29.54 15.85
N TYR A 126 39.61 30.57 15.16
CA TYR A 126 39.56 30.65 13.70
C TYR A 126 40.37 29.52 13.04
N LYS A 127 41.63 29.33 13.44
CA LYS A 127 42.50 28.25 12.93
C LYS A 127 41.87 26.88 13.18
N LYS A 128 41.36 26.65 14.39
CA LYS A 128 40.65 25.40 14.75
C LYS A 128 39.42 25.22 13.86
N GLY A 129 38.54 26.23 13.79
CA GLY A 129 37.33 26.18 12.99
C GLY A 129 37.62 25.91 11.51
N GLN A 130 38.62 26.59 10.94
CA GLN A 130 39.05 26.38 9.55
C GLN A 130 39.57 24.97 9.32
N ALA A 131 40.46 24.47 10.18
CA ALA A 131 41.03 23.13 10.06
C ALA A 131 39.97 22.04 10.21
N THR A 132 39.11 22.14 11.22
CA THR A 132 38.07 21.13 11.48
C THR A 132 36.98 21.14 10.39
N VAL A 133 36.61 22.29 9.83
CA VAL A 133 35.69 22.35 8.67
C VAL A 133 36.34 21.68 7.45
N GLU A 134 37.64 21.91 7.22
CA GLU A 134 38.36 21.29 6.10
C GLU A 134 38.50 19.76 6.27
N GLU A 135 38.73 19.28 7.50
CA GLU A 135 38.72 17.85 7.82
C GLU A 135 37.34 17.23 7.57
N SER A 136 36.28 17.90 8.06
CA SER A 136 34.90 17.44 7.87
C SER A 136 34.52 17.34 6.39
N ARG A 137 35.06 18.25 5.56
CA ARG A 137 34.83 18.27 4.12
C ARG A 137 35.20 16.95 3.47
N GLN A 138 36.36 16.38 3.82
CA GLN A 138 36.82 15.13 3.21
C GLN A 138 35.86 13.98 3.48
N LEU A 139 35.31 13.94 4.70
CA LEU A 139 34.36 12.91 5.14
C LEU A 139 32.96 13.10 4.55
N ILE A 140 32.53 14.35 4.33
CA ILE A 140 31.19 14.70 3.83
C ILE A 140 31.13 14.72 2.30
N GLU A 141 32.19 15.15 1.63
CA GLU A 141 32.16 15.30 0.18
C GLU A 141 32.28 13.98 -0.57
N SER A 142 33.07 13.06 -0.02
CA SER A 142 33.36 11.75 -0.60
C SER A 142 33.21 10.64 0.45
N PRO A 143 32.02 10.47 1.06
CA PRO A 143 31.80 9.46 2.08
C PRO A 143 31.93 8.06 1.47
N THR A 144 32.64 7.18 2.17
CA THR A 144 32.73 5.75 1.79
C THR A 144 31.75 4.90 2.61
N SER A 145 31.37 5.38 3.79
CA SER A 145 30.45 4.72 4.71
C SER A 145 29.53 5.73 5.42
N ALA A 146 28.46 5.23 6.05
CA ALA A 146 27.60 6.07 6.91
C ALA A 146 28.36 6.58 8.14
N ALA A 147 29.33 5.81 8.65
CA ALA A 147 30.18 6.24 9.77
C ALA A 147 31.06 7.45 9.41
N ASP A 148 31.50 7.57 8.15
CA ASP A 148 32.23 8.74 7.68
C ASP A 148 31.36 10.00 7.74
N LEU A 149 30.08 9.89 7.36
CA LEU A 149 29.12 10.99 7.43
C LEU A 149 28.86 11.43 8.87
N ASP A 150 28.65 10.48 9.79
CA ASP A 150 28.43 10.79 11.21
C ASP A 150 29.65 11.47 11.83
N ARG A 151 30.85 10.97 11.52
CA ARG A 151 32.10 11.58 11.99
C ARG A 151 32.31 12.97 11.37
N GLY A 152 32.04 13.11 10.08
CA GLY A 152 32.12 14.38 9.37
C GLY A 152 31.16 15.42 9.94
N GLU A 153 29.92 15.04 10.25
CA GLU A 153 28.93 15.92 10.88
C GLU A 153 29.38 16.37 12.28
N LEU A 154 29.92 15.45 13.09
CA LEU A 154 30.46 15.78 14.41
C LEU A 154 31.58 16.83 14.30
N GLN A 155 32.55 16.60 13.40
CA GLN A 155 33.63 17.54 13.15
C GLN A 155 33.10 18.88 12.61
N LEU A 156 32.14 18.86 11.70
CA LEU A 156 31.52 20.07 11.18
C LEU A 156 30.87 20.89 12.31
N ARG A 157 30.17 20.23 13.25
CA ARG A 157 29.56 20.88 14.41
C ARG A 157 30.62 21.51 15.33
N GLU A 158 31.71 20.81 15.60
CA GLU A 158 32.83 21.33 16.38
C GLU A 158 33.51 22.53 15.70
N GLY A 159 33.71 22.45 14.39
CA GLY A 159 34.25 23.53 13.57
C GLY A 159 33.34 24.76 13.57
N LYS A 160 32.03 24.57 13.37
CA LYS A 160 31.02 25.65 13.48
C LYS A 160 31.03 26.31 14.84
N ALA A 161 31.02 25.53 15.93
CA ALA A 161 31.09 26.07 17.29
C ALA A 161 32.36 26.92 17.52
N ALA A 162 33.51 26.50 16.97
CA ALA A 162 34.73 27.28 17.02
C ALA A 162 34.63 28.60 16.22
N LEU A 163 34.02 28.58 15.03
CA LEU A 163 33.81 29.78 14.21
C LEU A 163 32.77 30.74 14.83
N ASP A 164 31.73 30.21 15.46
CA ASP A 164 30.65 31.00 16.08
C ASP A 164 31.08 31.64 17.40
N SER A 165 32.13 31.09 18.03
CA SER A 165 32.79 31.74 19.17
C SER A 165 33.46 33.08 18.82
N ILE A 166 33.65 33.38 17.52
CA ILE A 166 34.26 34.62 17.03
C ILE A 166 33.18 35.71 17.00
N PRO A 167 33.27 36.74 17.86
CA PRO A 167 32.22 37.75 17.96
C PRO A 167 32.12 38.64 16.72
N ALA A 168 30.90 39.07 16.37
CA ALA A 168 30.68 39.95 15.23
C ALA A 168 31.41 41.30 15.32
N TRP A 169 31.54 41.86 16.53
CA TRP A 169 32.26 43.12 16.75
C TRP A 169 33.76 43.00 16.37
N TYR A 170 34.38 41.83 16.54
CA TYR A 170 35.79 41.62 16.22
C TYR A 170 36.07 41.75 14.71
N VAL A 171 35.11 41.30 13.90
CA VAL A 171 35.19 41.39 12.43
C VAL A 171 35.15 42.85 11.97
N ALA A 172 34.33 43.68 12.62
CA ALA A 172 34.20 45.10 12.30
C ALA A 172 35.45 45.93 12.68
N GLU A 173 36.14 45.55 13.76
CA GLU A 173 37.31 46.27 14.29
C GLU A 173 38.65 45.77 13.72
N TRP A 174 38.66 44.68 12.94
CA TRP A 174 39.88 44.03 12.45
C TRP A 174 40.77 44.94 11.57
N SER A 175 40.17 45.86 10.81
CA SER A 175 40.89 46.76 9.89
C SER A 175 41.87 47.71 10.58
N ASP A 176 41.68 47.95 11.87
CA ASP A 176 42.51 48.85 12.68
C ASP A 176 43.68 48.09 13.32
N TYR A 177 43.55 46.78 13.51
CA TYR A 177 44.56 45.93 14.13
C TYR A 177 45.57 45.36 13.13
N SER A 178 45.13 44.99 11.92
CA SER A 178 45.97 44.36 10.90
C SER A 178 47.05 45.27 10.29
N ARG A 179 47.03 46.58 10.59
CA ARG A 179 47.84 47.61 9.90
C ARG A 179 49.14 48.02 10.59
N GLY A 180 49.52 47.47 11.76
CA GLY A 180 50.71 48.00 12.45
C GLY A 180 51.40 47.15 13.52
N TYR A 181 50.96 45.93 13.83
CA TYR A 181 51.44 45.23 15.02
C TYR A 181 51.76 43.75 14.74
N SER A 182 52.87 43.49 14.05
CA SER A 182 53.45 42.15 13.89
C SER A 182 54.46 41.87 15.00
N TRP A 183 53.98 41.49 16.19
CA TRP A 183 54.80 41.14 17.36
C TRP A 183 55.35 39.70 17.28
N GLY A 184 55.80 39.26 16.10
CA GLY A 184 56.30 37.91 15.86
C GLY A 184 55.24 36.78 15.92
N TYR A 185 53.96 37.11 16.03
CA TYR A 185 52.85 36.14 16.00
C TYR A 185 52.24 36.05 14.58
N ASP A 186 52.13 34.84 14.04
CA ASP A 186 51.57 34.57 12.70
C ASP A 186 50.03 34.58 12.73
N TRP A 187 49.45 35.77 12.57
CA TRP A 187 48.01 35.99 12.46
C TRP A 187 47.49 35.42 11.14
N ARG A 188 46.51 34.51 11.21
CA ARG A 188 45.86 33.91 10.02
C ARG A 188 44.43 34.40 9.83
N PHE A 189 43.84 34.98 10.86
CA PHE A 189 42.48 35.51 10.81
C PHE A 189 42.30 36.58 9.72
N THR A 190 41.23 36.45 8.95
CA THR A 190 40.74 37.51 8.06
C THR A 190 39.20 37.49 8.04
N PRO A 191 38.52 38.65 7.97
CA PRO A 191 37.06 38.72 7.80
C PRO A 191 36.56 37.93 6.58
N ALA A 192 37.25 38.06 5.46
CA ALA A 192 36.93 37.33 4.24
C ALA A 192 37.11 35.81 4.42
N GLY A 193 38.18 35.38 5.09
CA GLY A 193 38.43 33.98 5.41
C GLY A 193 37.33 33.40 6.31
N LEU A 194 36.98 34.09 7.41
CA LEU A 194 35.89 33.69 8.31
C LEU A 194 34.57 33.51 7.56
N GLN A 195 34.19 34.50 6.74
CA GLN A 195 32.96 34.43 5.96
C GLN A 195 33.01 33.24 4.99
N SER A 196 34.14 33.03 4.31
CA SER A 196 34.31 31.91 3.38
C SER A 196 34.18 30.54 4.08
N THR A 197 34.75 30.39 5.29
CA THR A 197 34.68 29.14 6.05
C THR A 197 33.27 28.90 6.58
N ARG A 198 32.54 29.93 7.00
CA ARG A 198 31.14 29.80 7.42
C ARG A 198 30.22 29.40 6.27
N ILE A 199 30.42 29.97 5.08
CA ILE A 199 29.68 29.57 3.86
C ILE A 199 29.93 28.09 3.56
N LYS A 200 31.19 27.66 3.51
CA LYS A 200 31.55 26.25 3.33
C LYS A 200 30.92 25.34 4.37
N ALA A 201 30.93 25.75 5.65
CA ALA A 201 30.30 24.97 6.71
C ALA A 201 28.79 24.80 6.49
N GLY A 202 28.10 25.84 6.00
CA GLY A 202 26.69 25.75 5.62
C GLY A 202 26.43 24.85 4.40
N GLU A 203 27.29 24.91 3.39
CA GLU A 203 27.21 24.01 2.22
C GLU A 203 27.37 22.54 2.63
N LEU A 204 28.32 22.25 3.52
CA LEU A 204 28.56 20.90 4.04
C LEU A 204 27.39 20.40 4.90
N GLU A 205 26.78 21.26 5.70
CA GLU A 205 25.61 20.92 6.50
C GLU A 205 24.42 20.55 5.60
N ALA A 206 24.18 21.33 4.55
CA ALA A 206 23.16 21.02 3.56
C ALA A 206 23.43 19.66 2.87
N LYS A 207 24.70 19.35 2.57
CA LYS A 207 25.10 18.06 1.99
C LYS A 207 24.89 16.90 2.96
N VAL A 208 25.26 17.04 4.23
CA VAL A 208 24.98 16.03 5.28
C VAL A 208 23.48 15.76 5.38
N PHE A 209 22.66 16.82 5.36
CA PHE A 209 21.21 16.69 5.41
C PHE A 209 20.66 15.91 4.20
N GLN A 210 21.14 16.21 2.99
CA GLN A 210 20.77 15.47 1.78
C GLN A 210 21.17 13.98 1.86
N GLU A 211 22.39 13.69 2.31
CA GLU A 211 22.89 12.32 2.47
C GLU A 211 22.07 11.52 3.49
N LYS A 212 21.72 12.12 4.63
CA LYS A 212 20.89 11.46 5.65
C LYS A 212 19.48 11.17 5.15
N ASN A 213 18.86 12.13 4.47
CA ASN A 213 17.53 11.91 3.90
C ASN A 213 17.54 10.80 2.85
N ALA A 214 18.58 10.76 2.01
CA ALA A 214 18.75 9.70 1.02
C ALA A 214 18.98 8.32 1.68
N LEU A 215 19.71 8.27 2.80
CA LEU A 215 19.91 7.03 3.57
C LEU A 215 18.61 6.51 4.18
N ILE A 216 17.79 7.41 4.76
CA ILE A 216 16.46 7.07 5.29
C ILE A 216 15.59 6.51 4.16
N ALA A 217 15.51 7.21 3.03
CA ALA A 217 14.75 6.77 1.87
C ALA A 217 15.21 5.39 1.36
N LEU A 218 16.52 5.14 1.33
CA LEU A 218 17.07 3.83 0.95
C LEU A 218 16.64 2.74 1.91
N THR A 219 16.75 2.96 3.22
CA THR A 219 16.39 1.95 4.24
C THR A 219 14.89 1.63 4.20
N ASP A 220 14.04 2.65 4.04
CA ASP A 220 12.60 2.45 3.92
C ASP A 220 12.25 1.66 2.66
N ALA A 221 12.86 2.01 1.52
CA ALA A 221 12.61 1.30 0.27
C ALA A 221 13.17 -0.13 0.25
N GLU A 222 14.31 -0.38 0.91
CA GLU A 222 14.85 -1.74 1.15
C GLU A 222 13.89 -2.59 1.98
N LYS A 223 13.29 -2.01 3.01
CA LYS A 223 12.29 -2.68 3.84
C LYS A 223 11.03 -3.00 3.04
N ASP A 224 10.51 -2.05 2.27
CA ASP A 224 9.35 -2.26 1.40
C ASP A 224 9.62 -3.38 0.38
N LEU A 225 10.80 -3.36 -0.24
CA LEU A 225 11.26 -4.41 -1.15
C LEU A 225 11.32 -5.78 -0.47
N ALA A 226 11.86 -5.86 0.75
CA ALA A 226 11.92 -7.11 1.52
C ALA A 226 10.53 -7.62 1.90
N ILE A 227 9.61 -6.74 2.28
CA ILE A 227 8.21 -7.08 2.57
C ILE A 227 7.53 -7.62 1.31
N ALA A 228 7.64 -6.92 0.17
CA ALA A 228 7.05 -7.34 -1.08
C ALA A 228 7.56 -8.73 -1.52
N LYS A 229 8.88 -8.97 -1.41
CA LYS A 229 9.50 -10.29 -1.64
C LYS A 229 8.90 -11.37 -0.72
N ALA A 230 8.77 -11.08 0.57
CA ALA A 230 8.23 -12.04 1.54
C ALA A 230 6.74 -12.35 1.30
N VAL A 231 5.92 -11.34 0.96
CA VAL A 231 4.51 -11.53 0.62
C VAL A 231 4.38 -12.38 -0.64
N PHE A 232 5.18 -12.11 -1.67
CA PHE A 232 5.18 -12.89 -2.90
C PHE A 232 5.49 -14.37 -2.65
N GLN A 233 6.49 -14.67 -1.81
CA GLN A 233 6.88 -16.04 -1.47
C GLN A 233 5.83 -16.79 -0.65
N LYS A 234 5.15 -16.10 0.28
CA LYS A 234 4.15 -16.71 1.17
C LYS A 234 2.76 -16.81 0.53
N ALA A 235 2.48 -15.99 -0.48
CA ALA A 235 1.18 -15.96 -1.13
C ALA A 235 0.90 -17.29 -1.85
N THR A 236 -0.21 -17.94 -1.49
CA THR A 236 -0.72 -19.11 -2.23
C THR A 236 -1.68 -18.70 -3.34
N LYS A 237 -2.41 -17.59 -3.15
CA LYS A 237 -3.40 -17.11 -4.12
C LYS A 237 -2.73 -16.30 -5.23
N PRO A 238 -3.15 -16.47 -6.49
CA PRO A 238 -2.64 -15.69 -7.62
C PRO A 238 -2.84 -14.18 -7.47
N ILE A 239 -3.94 -13.74 -6.85
CA ILE A 239 -4.23 -12.32 -6.63
C ILE A 239 -3.24 -11.66 -5.65
N ASP A 240 -2.88 -12.36 -4.58
CA ASP A 240 -1.95 -11.85 -3.56
C ASP A 240 -0.53 -11.75 -4.14
N LYS A 241 -0.15 -12.71 -5.00
CA LYS A 241 1.11 -12.64 -5.76
C LYS A 241 1.16 -11.43 -6.69
N LYS A 242 0.04 -11.07 -7.33
CA LYS A 242 -0.05 -9.87 -8.19
C LYS A 242 0.18 -8.59 -7.39
N VAL A 243 -0.46 -8.46 -6.23
CA VAL A 243 -0.28 -7.30 -5.34
C VAL A 243 1.18 -7.19 -4.91
N ALA A 244 1.78 -8.30 -4.49
CA ALA A 244 3.19 -8.32 -4.10
C ALA A 244 4.15 -7.91 -5.23
N VAL A 245 3.86 -8.29 -6.48
CA VAL A 245 4.63 -7.85 -7.66
C VAL A 245 4.46 -6.34 -7.90
N GLN A 246 3.27 -5.78 -7.69
CA GLN A 246 3.05 -4.34 -7.79
C GLN A 246 3.81 -3.58 -6.70
N ASP A 247 3.76 -4.07 -5.46
CA ASP A 247 4.50 -3.48 -4.34
C ASP A 247 6.02 -3.55 -4.54
N TRP A 248 6.51 -4.66 -5.12
CA TRP A 248 7.93 -4.80 -5.48
C TRP A 248 8.32 -3.75 -6.53
N ARG A 249 7.53 -3.56 -7.59
CA ARG A 249 7.79 -2.50 -8.60
C ARG A 249 7.79 -1.11 -7.96
N ALA A 250 6.80 -0.82 -7.11
CA ALA A 250 6.73 0.45 -6.41
C ALA A 250 7.96 0.68 -5.50
N ALA A 251 8.48 -0.37 -4.86
CA ALA A 251 9.72 -0.28 -4.09
C ALA A 251 10.93 0.01 -4.99
N ILE A 252 11.05 -0.63 -6.16
CA ILE A 252 12.10 -0.32 -7.15
C ILE A 252 12.00 1.15 -7.60
N ASP A 253 10.81 1.63 -7.95
CA ASP A 253 10.60 3.02 -8.37
C ASP A 253 11.04 4.01 -7.28
N ARG A 254 10.78 3.70 -6.00
CA ARG A 254 11.24 4.51 -4.86
C ARG A 254 12.76 4.49 -4.73
N ILE A 255 13.40 3.35 -4.93
CA ILE A 255 14.86 3.22 -4.93
C ILE A 255 15.48 4.07 -6.05
N GLU A 256 14.88 4.07 -7.25
CA GLU A 256 15.35 4.84 -8.41
C GLU A 256 15.18 6.36 -8.25
N GLN A 257 14.27 6.81 -7.38
CA GLN A 257 14.09 8.23 -7.06
C GLN A 257 15.15 8.78 -6.10
N ILE A 258 15.99 7.92 -5.51
CA ILE A 258 17.04 8.35 -4.58
C ILE A 258 18.16 9.06 -5.36
N PRO A 259 18.54 10.30 -4.98
CA PRO A 259 19.48 11.08 -5.78
C PRO A 259 20.85 10.41 -5.96
N GLU A 260 21.26 10.16 -7.22
CA GLU A 260 22.47 9.38 -7.55
C GLU A 260 23.79 9.97 -7.01
N GLN A 261 23.82 11.28 -6.75
CA GLN A 261 25.00 11.97 -6.19
C GLN A 261 25.30 11.58 -4.74
N THR A 262 24.32 11.02 -4.02
CA THR A 262 24.46 10.61 -2.62
C THR A 262 25.13 9.24 -2.50
N LEU A 263 25.72 8.93 -1.34
CA LEU A 263 26.21 7.59 -1.03
C LEU A 263 25.08 6.56 -1.12
N ALA A 264 23.91 6.91 -0.60
CA ALA A 264 22.72 6.07 -0.66
C ALA A 264 22.25 5.86 -2.10
N GLY A 265 22.25 6.88 -2.95
CA GLY A 265 21.89 6.78 -4.37
C GLY A 265 22.77 5.82 -5.16
N ARG A 266 24.09 5.80 -4.89
CA ARG A 266 25.00 4.82 -5.52
C ARG A 266 24.65 3.38 -5.14
N LYS A 267 24.31 3.14 -3.87
CA LYS A 267 23.84 1.82 -3.39
C LYS A 267 22.47 1.48 -3.98
N ALA A 268 21.56 2.46 -3.99
CA ALA A 268 20.21 2.36 -4.52
C ALA A 268 20.23 1.90 -5.98
N LYS A 269 21.09 2.48 -6.82
CA LYS A 269 21.24 2.09 -8.22
C LYS A 269 21.57 0.60 -8.39
N GLN A 270 22.55 0.10 -7.63
CA GLN A 270 22.90 -1.32 -7.68
C GLN A 270 21.76 -2.20 -7.18
N LEU A 271 21.07 -1.76 -6.11
CA LEU A 271 19.92 -2.47 -5.56
C LEU A 271 18.76 -2.52 -6.55
N ALA A 272 18.44 -1.42 -7.23
CA ALA A 272 17.39 -1.35 -8.25
C ALA A 272 17.70 -2.26 -9.44
N ILE A 273 18.94 -2.30 -9.92
CA ILE A 273 19.36 -3.22 -10.99
C ILE A 273 19.14 -4.68 -10.56
N ASN A 274 19.62 -5.04 -9.37
CA ASN A 274 19.49 -6.39 -8.85
C ASN A 274 18.01 -6.76 -8.65
N ALA A 275 17.23 -5.88 -8.02
CA ALA A 275 15.82 -6.09 -7.74
C ALA A 275 14.96 -6.17 -9.02
N SER A 276 15.29 -5.36 -10.03
CA SER A 276 14.66 -5.41 -11.36
C SER A 276 14.98 -6.71 -12.08
N ARG A 277 16.22 -7.19 -12.03
CA ARG A 277 16.61 -8.49 -12.59
C ARG A 277 15.89 -9.64 -11.88
N ASP A 278 15.93 -9.67 -10.55
CA ASP A 278 15.20 -10.68 -9.74
C ASP A 278 13.70 -10.68 -10.13
N LEU A 279 13.11 -9.49 -10.29
CA LEU A 279 11.71 -9.35 -10.71
C LEU A 279 11.47 -9.76 -12.17
N GLN A 280 12.45 -9.60 -13.07
CA GLN A 280 12.39 -10.05 -14.46
C GLN A 280 12.57 -11.56 -14.60
N GLU A 281 13.39 -12.18 -13.77
CA GLU A 281 13.48 -13.65 -13.64
C GLU A 281 12.14 -14.21 -13.17
N LEU A 282 11.51 -13.55 -12.20
CA LEU A 282 10.10 -13.78 -11.82
C LEU A 282 9.10 -13.21 -12.86
N GLY A 283 9.58 -12.46 -13.84
CA GLY A 283 8.83 -11.59 -14.76
C GLY A 283 8.56 -12.24 -16.12
N GLY A 284 9.47 -13.11 -16.56
CA GLY A 284 9.16 -14.19 -17.51
C GLY A 284 8.01 -15.06 -17.00
N LEU A 285 7.88 -15.19 -15.67
CA LEU A 285 6.69 -15.74 -15.01
C LEU A 285 5.57 -14.70 -14.78
N ALA A 286 5.80 -13.38 -14.83
CA ALA A 286 4.77 -12.36 -14.53
C ALA A 286 3.80 -12.06 -15.70
N ALA A 287 4.26 -12.03 -16.95
CA ALA A 287 3.36 -11.97 -18.11
C ALA A 287 2.55 -13.28 -18.24
N GLY A 288 3.20 -14.41 -17.97
CA GLY A 288 2.54 -15.70 -17.76
C GLY A 288 1.54 -15.64 -16.60
N ASN A 289 1.91 -15.10 -15.44
CA ASN A 289 1.07 -15.02 -14.25
C ASN A 289 -0.11 -14.07 -14.45
N GLN A 290 0.03 -12.96 -15.18
CA GLN A 290 -1.12 -12.11 -15.51
C GLN A 290 -2.13 -12.86 -16.38
N LYS A 291 -1.67 -13.61 -17.39
CA LYS A 291 -2.52 -14.47 -18.21
C LYS A 291 -3.16 -15.58 -17.38
N ILE A 292 -2.41 -16.22 -16.49
CA ILE A 292 -2.90 -17.28 -15.60
C ILE A 292 -3.93 -16.73 -14.59
N VAL A 293 -3.67 -15.59 -13.97
CA VAL A 293 -4.61 -14.89 -13.07
C VAL A 293 -5.90 -14.56 -13.82
N ALA A 294 -5.81 -14.06 -15.06
CA ALA A 294 -6.98 -13.77 -15.88
C ALA A 294 -7.78 -15.04 -16.24
N LEU A 295 -7.09 -16.14 -16.54
CA LEU A 295 -7.72 -17.44 -16.79
C LEU A 295 -8.43 -17.97 -15.55
N ILE A 296 -7.78 -17.95 -14.38
CA ILE A 296 -8.36 -18.40 -13.11
C ILE A 296 -9.56 -17.54 -12.72
N SER A 297 -9.39 -16.21 -12.72
CA SER A 297 -10.48 -15.28 -12.33
C SER A 297 -11.67 -15.39 -13.27
N GLY A 298 -11.41 -15.49 -14.58
CA GLY A 298 -12.46 -15.72 -15.57
C GLY A 298 -13.18 -17.06 -15.34
N ALA A 299 -12.44 -18.13 -15.07
CA ALA A 299 -13.03 -19.43 -14.77
C ALA A 299 -13.92 -19.40 -13.52
N GLU A 300 -13.51 -18.71 -12.47
CA GLU A 300 -14.32 -18.53 -11.25
C GLU A 300 -15.60 -17.72 -11.51
N GLU A 301 -15.53 -16.67 -12.33
CA GLU A 301 -16.69 -15.88 -12.68
C GLU A 301 -17.71 -16.70 -13.48
N PHE A 302 -17.27 -17.46 -14.49
CA PHE A 302 -18.13 -18.35 -15.26
C PHE A 302 -18.73 -19.46 -14.39
N ALA A 303 -17.93 -20.08 -13.52
CA ALA A 303 -18.40 -21.08 -12.57
C ALA A 303 -19.46 -20.52 -11.60
N LYS A 304 -19.27 -19.30 -11.10
CA LYS A 304 -20.24 -18.63 -10.22
C LYS A 304 -21.56 -18.37 -10.96
N LYS A 305 -21.50 -17.81 -12.18
CA LYS A 305 -22.69 -17.58 -13.01
C LYS A 305 -23.41 -18.89 -13.34
N ALA A 306 -22.67 -19.96 -13.65
CA ALA A 306 -23.24 -21.26 -13.91
C ALA A 306 -23.94 -21.84 -12.67
N ALA A 307 -23.29 -21.76 -11.50
CA ALA A 307 -23.87 -22.19 -10.24
C ALA A 307 -25.15 -21.41 -9.91
N GLU A 308 -25.16 -20.09 -10.10
CA GLU A 308 -26.34 -19.24 -9.90
C GLU A 308 -27.46 -19.57 -10.89
N SER A 309 -27.14 -19.75 -12.18
CA SER A 309 -28.12 -20.09 -13.23
C SER A 309 -28.78 -21.45 -12.98
N GLY A 310 -28.05 -22.41 -12.40
CA GLY A 310 -28.53 -23.76 -12.09
C GLY A 310 -29.27 -23.95 -10.76
N ARG A 311 -29.35 -22.93 -9.88
CA ARG A 311 -30.08 -23.04 -8.58
C ARG A 311 -31.58 -23.16 -8.79
N ASN A 312 -32.30 -23.90 -7.94
CA ASN A 312 -33.77 -23.98 -7.91
C ASN A 312 -34.45 -24.47 -9.21
N PRO A 313 -34.11 -25.67 -9.72
CA PRO A 313 -34.83 -26.30 -10.84
C PRO A 313 -36.31 -26.59 -10.51
N PRO A 314 -37.20 -26.81 -11.50
CA PRO A 314 -36.94 -27.17 -12.90
C PRO A 314 -36.76 -25.99 -13.87
N TYR A 315 -35.94 -26.19 -14.90
CA TYR A 315 -35.67 -25.21 -15.96
C TYR A 315 -35.76 -25.82 -17.36
N SER A 316 -35.99 -24.97 -18.36
CA SER A 316 -36.05 -25.36 -19.77
C SER A 316 -34.71 -25.94 -20.25
N SER A 317 -34.77 -26.70 -21.35
CA SER A 317 -33.58 -27.20 -22.04
C SER A 317 -32.60 -26.09 -22.37
N ASP A 318 -33.07 -24.94 -22.84
CA ASP A 318 -32.21 -23.83 -23.25
C ASP A 318 -31.41 -23.27 -22.08
N ARG A 319 -32.05 -23.11 -20.92
CA ARG A 319 -31.38 -22.63 -19.71
C ARG A 319 -30.35 -23.65 -19.17
N TRP A 320 -30.66 -24.94 -19.25
CA TRP A 320 -29.67 -25.98 -18.91
C TRP A 320 -28.50 -26.01 -19.89
N ALA A 321 -28.74 -25.80 -21.18
CA ALA A 321 -27.69 -25.70 -22.19
C ALA A 321 -26.77 -24.49 -21.94
N GLU A 322 -27.35 -23.34 -21.61
CA GLU A 322 -26.58 -22.14 -21.23
C GLU A 322 -25.74 -22.38 -19.97
N THR A 323 -26.33 -23.00 -18.95
CA THR A 323 -25.62 -23.36 -17.71
C THR A 323 -24.46 -24.32 -18.00
N ALA A 324 -24.65 -25.30 -18.89
CA ALA A 324 -23.58 -26.21 -19.32
C ALA A 324 -22.47 -25.48 -20.07
N ALA A 325 -22.82 -24.51 -20.93
CA ALA A 325 -21.84 -23.71 -21.66
C ALA A 325 -20.98 -22.86 -20.72
N MET A 326 -21.57 -22.26 -19.68
CA MET A 326 -20.81 -21.51 -18.66
C MET A 326 -19.84 -22.41 -17.88
N TRP A 327 -20.28 -23.61 -17.46
CA TRP A 327 -19.38 -24.57 -16.82
C TRP A 327 -18.25 -25.04 -17.75
N GLN A 328 -18.55 -25.26 -19.03
CA GLN A 328 -17.55 -25.63 -20.04
C GLN A 328 -16.51 -24.52 -20.21
N GLU A 329 -16.92 -23.27 -20.35
CA GLU A 329 -16.01 -22.12 -20.47
C GLU A 329 -15.10 -21.98 -19.23
N ALA A 330 -15.62 -22.26 -18.04
CA ALA A 330 -14.81 -22.30 -16.82
C ALA A 330 -13.74 -23.42 -16.86
N VAL A 331 -14.10 -24.61 -17.34
CA VAL A 331 -13.16 -25.73 -17.52
C VAL A 331 -12.10 -25.38 -18.57
N ASP A 332 -12.51 -24.90 -19.74
CA ASP A 332 -11.61 -24.60 -20.87
C ASP A 332 -10.57 -23.53 -20.50
N ARG A 333 -10.94 -22.58 -19.63
CA ARG A 333 -10.01 -21.57 -19.10
C ARG A 333 -8.96 -22.16 -18.17
N LEU A 334 -9.36 -23.06 -17.27
CA LEU A 334 -8.41 -23.73 -16.37
C LEU A 334 -7.50 -24.71 -17.13
N GLU A 335 -7.98 -25.35 -18.19
CA GLU A 335 -7.18 -26.24 -19.05
C GLU A 335 -6.09 -25.51 -19.86
N LYS A 336 -6.28 -24.22 -20.14
CA LYS A 336 -5.28 -23.38 -20.83
C LYS A 336 -4.09 -23.01 -19.96
N ILE A 337 -4.12 -23.32 -18.67
CA ILE A 337 -3.04 -23.03 -17.74
C ILE A 337 -1.98 -24.12 -17.89
N PRO A 338 -0.72 -23.77 -18.25
CA PRO A 338 0.33 -24.75 -18.46
C PRO A 338 0.64 -25.53 -17.17
N ASN A 339 1.04 -26.79 -17.33
CA ASN A 339 1.26 -27.74 -16.24
C ASN A 339 2.61 -27.54 -15.53
N GLU A 340 3.44 -26.63 -16.02
CA GLU A 340 4.85 -26.47 -15.62
C GLU A 340 4.97 -25.42 -14.49
N GLU A 341 5.63 -25.82 -13.39
CA GLU A 341 6.16 -24.98 -12.29
C GLU A 341 5.24 -23.91 -11.65
N LEU A 342 3.92 -24.06 -11.74
CA LEU A 342 3.00 -23.21 -10.98
C LEU A 342 2.81 -23.76 -9.56
N GLN A 343 3.44 -23.11 -8.59
CA GLN A 343 3.12 -23.27 -7.17
C GLN A 343 1.62 -22.97 -6.97
N GLY A 344 0.82 -24.00 -6.65
CA GLY A 344 -0.66 -23.94 -6.58
C GLY A 344 -1.39 -24.75 -7.67
N TYR A 345 -0.68 -25.41 -8.59
CA TYR A 345 -1.29 -26.22 -9.66
C TYR A 345 -2.24 -27.32 -9.13
N THR A 346 -1.97 -27.88 -7.95
CA THR A 346 -2.86 -28.84 -7.28
C THR A 346 -4.24 -28.25 -6.97
N GLU A 347 -4.33 -26.97 -6.60
CA GLU A 347 -5.60 -26.29 -6.35
C GLU A 347 -6.39 -26.08 -7.65
N ILE A 348 -5.69 -25.79 -8.76
CA ILE A 348 -6.27 -25.68 -10.09
C ILE A 348 -6.83 -27.04 -10.54
N GLN A 349 -6.09 -28.13 -10.33
CA GLN A 349 -6.55 -29.49 -10.62
C GLN A 349 -7.80 -29.86 -9.80
N ALA A 350 -7.84 -29.49 -8.52
CA ALA A 350 -9.01 -29.72 -7.68
C ALA A 350 -10.25 -28.95 -8.19
N LYS A 351 -10.09 -27.67 -8.56
CA LYS A 351 -11.17 -26.86 -9.17
C LYS A 351 -11.64 -27.45 -10.49
N LEU A 352 -10.71 -27.85 -11.36
CA LEU A 352 -11.00 -28.44 -12.65
C LEU A 352 -11.75 -29.77 -12.53
N ALA A 353 -11.38 -30.62 -11.57
CA ALA A 353 -12.14 -31.82 -11.25
C ALA A 353 -13.56 -31.50 -10.77
N SER A 354 -13.71 -30.54 -9.85
CA SER A 354 -15.03 -30.09 -9.37
C SER A 354 -15.91 -29.52 -10.49
N TYR A 355 -15.35 -28.68 -11.36
CA TYR A 355 -16.09 -28.06 -12.47
C TYR A 355 -16.52 -29.09 -13.50
N ARG A 356 -15.69 -30.10 -13.79
CA ARG A 356 -16.05 -31.22 -14.66
C ARG A 356 -17.19 -32.06 -14.08
N VAL A 357 -17.22 -32.28 -12.76
CA VAL A 357 -18.34 -32.94 -12.08
C VAL A 357 -19.62 -32.11 -12.24
N ASN A 358 -19.58 -30.82 -11.94
CA ASN A 358 -20.75 -29.93 -12.09
C ASN A 358 -21.26 -29.88 -13.54
N LEU A 359 -20.36 -29.79 -14.51
CA LEU A 359 -20.69 -29.84 -15.93
C LEU A 359 -21.39 -31.15 -16.31
N SER A 360 -20.90 -32.28 -15.81
CA SER A 360 -21.51 -33.60 -16.04
C SER A 360 -22.93 -33.67 -15.49
N GLU A 361 -23.12 -33.19 -14.26
CA GLU A 361 -24.45 -33.14 -13.62
C GLU A 361 -25.44 -32.28 -14.42
N VAL A 362 -25.00 -31.11 -14.90
CA VAL A 362 -25.83 -30.23 -15.72
C VAL A 362 -26.16 -30.87 -17.08
N LYS A 363 -25.20 -31.54 -17.72
CA LYS A 363 -25.45 -32.28 -18.98
C LYS A 363 -26.46 -33.42 -18.80
N ILE A 364 -26.42 -34.11 -17.66
CA ILE A 364 -27.43 -35.13 -17.31
C ILE A 364 -28.81 -34.49 -17.15
N ARG A 365 -28.90 -33.34 -16.45
CA ARG A 365 -30.16 -32.60 -16.28
C ARG A 365 -30.73 -32.11 -17.60
N LEU A 366 -29.90 -31.54 -18.47
CA LEU A 366 -30.27 -31.15 -19.84
C LEU A 366 -30.86 -32.33 -20.60
N LYS A 367 -30.16 -33.47 -20.60
CA LYS A 367 -30.64 -34.67 -21.28
C LYS A 367 -31.98 -35.16 -20.72
N ASN A 368 -32.12 -35.19 -19.40
CA ASN A 368 -33.36 -35.59 -18.75
C ASN A 368 -34.54 -34.67 -19.10
N GLU A 369 -34.30 -33.37 -19.16
CA GLU A 369 -35.29 -32.36 -19.56
C GLU A 369 -35.72 -32.59 -21.02
N THR A 370 -34.77 -32.65 -21.95
CA THR A 370 -35.05 -32.86 -23.38
C THR A 370 -35.79 -34.17 -23.64
N ASP A 371 -35.32 -35.28 -23.06
CA ASP A 371 -35.95 -36.60 -23.23
C ASP A 371 -37.38 -36.60 -22.64
N SER A 372 -37.60 -35.90 -21.52
CA SER A 372 -38.91 -35.78 -20.86
C SER A 372 -39.89 -34.91 -21.64
N VAL A 373 -39.44 -33.76 -22.16
CA VAL A 373 -40.26 -32.90 -23.03
C VAL A 373 -40.67 -33.66 -24.28
N GLN A 374 -39.74 -34.37 -24.93
CA GLN A 374 -40.05 -35.16 -26.12
C GLN A 374 -41.06 -36.28 -25.83
N ALA A 375 -40.90 -37.02 -24.72
CA ALA A 375 -41.84 -38.06 -24.32
C ALA A 375 -43.24 -37.48 -24.02
N PHE A 376 -43.29 -36.32 -23.35
CA PHE A 376 -44.53 -35.62 -23.06
C PHE A 376 -45.24 -35.15 -24.34
N GLU A 377 -44.52 -34.55 -25.28
CA GLU A 377 -45.07 -34.12 -26.57
C GLU A 377 -45.60 -35.29 -27.41
N ARG A 378 -44.84 -36.39 -27.49
CA ARG A 378 -45.29 -37.62 -28.16
C ARG A 378 -46.55 -38.18 -27.52
N SER A 379 -46.62 -38.17 -26.18
CA SER A 379 -47.80 -38.60 -25.44
C SER A 379 -49.02 -37.73 -25.78
N ASN A 380 -48.85 -36.41 -25.85
CA ASN A 380 -49.92 -35.48 -26.24
C ASN A 380 -50.38 -35.68 -27.69
N GLN A 381 -49.45 -35.89 -28.62
CA GLN A 381 -49.78 -36.19 -30.02
C GLN A 381 -50.58 -37.48 -30.15
N LYS A 382 -50.16 -38.55 -29.46
CA LYS A 382 -50.88 -39.83 -29.41
C LYS A 382 -52.26 -39.69 -28.76
N LEU A 383 -52.36 -38.90 -27.70
CA LEU A 383 -53.63 -38.65 -27.03
C LEU A 383 -54.59 -37.87 -27.95
N SER A 384 -54.11 -36.82 -28.62
CA SER A 384 -54.90 -36.06 -29.59
C SER A 384 -55.38 -36.91 -30.77
N SER A 385 -54.54 -37.79 -31.30
CA SER A 385 -54.92 -38.68 -32.41
C SER A 385 -55.90 -39.77 -31.99
N LEU A 386 -55.78 -40.28 -30.76
CA LEU A 386 -56.76 -41.18 -30.19
C LEU A 386 -58.13 -40.48 -30.08
N TRP A 387 -58.18 -39.28 -29.51
CA TRP A 387 -59.45 -38.54 -29.37
C TRP A 387 -60.09 -38.20 -30.72
N ALA A 388 -59.29 -37.92 -31.76
CA ALA A 388 -59.81 -37.63 -33.09
C ALA A 388 -60.39 -38.88 -33.81
N THR A 389 -59.92 -40.08 -33.47
CA THR A 389 -60.31 -41.33 -34.13
C THR A 389 -61.43 -42.09 -33.41
N LEU A 390 -61.85 -41.64 -32.22
CA LEU A 390 -62.93 -42.29 -31.48
C LEU A 390 -64.29 -42.12 -32.20
N PRO A 391 -65.07 -43.22 -32.35
CA PRO A 391 -66.37 -43.16 -33.02
C PRO A 391 -67.38 -42.33 -32.21
N LYS A 392 -68.28 -41.64 -32.91
CA LYS A 392 -69.35 -40.83 -32.29
C LYS A 392 -70.39 -41.68 -31.54
N SER A 393 -70.52 -42.96 -31.90
CA SER A 393 -71.40 -43.94 -31.27
C SER A 393 -70.59 -45.00 -30.52
N GLY A 394 -70.98 -45.28 -29.27
CA GLY A 394 -70.30 -46.28 -28.43
C GLY A 394 -70.44 -47.73 -28.92
N LYS A 395 -71.35 -48.01 -29.87
CA LYS A 395 -71.56 -49.36 -30.43
C LYS A 395 -70.43 -49.81 -31.37
N ASP A 396 -69.72 -48.86 -31.97
CA ASP A 396 -68.64 -49.13 -32.94
C ASP A 396 -67.24 -49.03 -32.29
N LEU A 397 -67.21 -48.84 -30.97
CA LEU A 397 -65.97 -48.74 -30.21
C LEU A 397 -65.35 -50.12 -30.03
N ASN A 398 -64.11 -50.32 -30.48
CA ASN A 398 -63.32 -51.50 -30.11
C ASN A 398 -62.56 -51.24 -28.79
N PRO A 399 -63.00 -51.77 -27.64
CA PRO A 399 -62.43 -51.40 -26.34
C PRO A 399 -60.98 -51.88 -26.19
N ASN A 400 -60.62 -53.00 -26.81
CA ASN A 400 -59.27 -53.55 -26.75
C ASN A 400 -58.26 -52.68 -27.51
N GLN A 401 -58.66 -52.13 -28.66
CA GLN A 401 -57.83 -51.23 -29.44
C GLN A 401 -57.57 -49.92 -28.68
N VAL A 402 -58.61 -49.33 -28.09
CA VAL A 402 -58.51 -48.10 -27.29
C VAL A 402 -57.67 -48.33 -26.03
N LYS A 403 -57.86 -49.46 -25.35
CA LYS A 403 -57.03 -49.87 -24.21
C LYS A 403 -55.56 -49.96 -24.60
N GLY A 404 -55.23 -50.59 -25.74
CA GLY A 404 -53.87 -50.66 -26.27
C GLY A 404 -53.24 -49.27 -26.47
N LYS A 405 -53.99 -48.31 -27.02
CA LYS A 405 -53.51 -46.94 -27.20
C LYS A 405 -53.28 -46.19 -25.90
N PHE A 406 -54.16 -46.34 -24.91
CA PHE A 406 -53.92 -45.77 -23.58
C PHE A 406 -52.72 -46.40 -22.86
N LEU A 407 -52.49 -47.70 -23.02
CA LEU A 407 -51.29 -48.37 -22.49
C LEU A 407 -50.01 -47.83 -23.15
N GLU A 408 -50.01 -47.64 -24.47
CA GLU A 408 -48.88 -47.01 -25.18
C GLU A 408 -48.60 -45.59 -24.66
N ILE A 409 -49.65 -44.78 -24.44
CA ILE A 409 -49.52 -43.42 -23.90
C ILE A 409 -48.97 -43.45 -22.47
N SER A 410 -49.46 -44.36 -21.62
CA SER A 410 -48.94 -44.52 -20.26
C SER A 410 -47.45 -44.87 -20.26
N ALA A 411 -47.02 -45.78 -21.14
CA ALA A 411 -45.62 -46.18 -21.25
C ALA A 411 -44.71 -45.03 -21.73
N GLU A 412 -45.23 -44.12 -22.56
CA GLU A 412 -44.47 -42.93 -22.97
C GLU A 412 -44.40 -41.89 -21.82
N LEU A 413 -45.50 -41.67 -21.08
CA LEU A 413 -45.52 -40.82 -19.89
C LEU A 413 -44.62 -41.35 -18.76
N ASP A 414 -44.40 -42.67 -18.68
CA ASP A 414 -43.47 -43.28 -17.73
C ASP A 414 -42.00 -42.91 -17.97
N LYS A 415 -41.66 -42.42 -19.18
CA LYS A 415 -40.32 -41.94 -19.50
C LYS A 415 -40.04 -40.53 -18.98
N VAL A 416 -41.08 -39.79 -18.57
CA VAL A 416 -40.94 -38.43 -18.03
C VAL A 416 -40.34 -38.48 -16.62
N LYS A 417 -39.13 -37.92 -16.47
CA LYS A 417 -38.37 -37.97 -15.22
C LYS A 417 -38.80 -36.87 -14.24
N SER A 418 -38.66 -37.15 -12.94
CA SER A 418 -38.88 -36.15 -11.89
C SER A 418 -37.87 -34.99 -11.99
N GLY A 419 -38.29 -33.81 -11.54
CA GLY A 419 -37.45 -32.60 -11.58
C GLY A 419 -37.32 -31.95 -12.96
N THR A 420 -38.15 -32.35 -13.93
CA THR A 420 -38.26 -31.71 -15.26
C THR A 420 -39.45 -30.76 -15.32
N THR A 421 -39.45 -29.81 -16.25
CA THR A 421 -40.51 -28.78 -16.33
C THR A 421 -41.89 -29.37 -16.64
N VAL A 422 -41.92 -30.48 -17.38
CA VAL A 422 -43.15 -31.18 -17.78
C VAL A 422 -43.62 -32.22 -16.77
N TYR A 423 -42.84 -32.53 -15.73
CA TYR A 423 -43.11 -33.65 -14.82
C TYR A 423 -44.50 -33.59 -14.19
N LEU A 424 -44.87 -32.45 -13.59
CA LEU A 424 -46.16 -32.33 -12.90
C LEU A 424 -47.34 -32.50 -13.86
N LYS A 425 -47.26 -31.90 -15.05
CA LYS A 425 -48.27 -32.05 -16.10
C LYS A 425 -48.35 -33.49 -16.61
N ALA A 426 -47.21 -34.16 -16.78
CA ALA A 426 -47.17 -35.56 -17.18
C ALA A 426 -47.83 -36.48 -16.15
N GLN A 427 -47.63 -36.23 -14.85
CA GLN A 427 -48.30 -36.99 -13.79
C GLN A 427 -49.81 -36.78 -13.78
N GLU A 428 -50.29 -35.56 -14.05
CA GLU A 428 -51.72 -35.27 -14.20
C GLU A 428 -52.33 -36.07 -15.36
N ILE A 429 -51.72 -36.02 -16.55
CA ILE A 429 -52.21 -36.78 -17.72
C ILE A 429 -52.13 -38.29 -17.47
N LYS A 430 -51.08 -38.76 -16.81
CA LYS A 430 -50.93 -40.18 -16.47
C LYS A 430 -52.04 -40.67 -15.54
N LEU A 431 -52.47 -39.84 -14.59
CA LEU A 431 -53.61 -40.15 -13.72
C LEU A 431 -54.90 -40.26 -14.52
N GLU A 432 -55.12 -39.35 -15.47
CA GLU A 432 -56.30 -39.37 -16.34
C GLU A 432 -56.33 -40.63 -17.22
N VAL A 433 -55.22 -40.94 -17.89
CA VAL A 433 -55.06 -42.17 -18.71
C VAL A 433 -55.36 -43.42 -17.88
N ARG A 434 -54.88 -43.48 -16.63
CA ARG A 434 -55.15 -44.59 -15.72
C ARG A 434 -56.64 -44.69 -15.37
N ASN A 435 -57.32 -43.56 -15.17
CA ASN A 435 -58.76 -43.56 -14.90
C ASN A 435 -59.55 -44.06 -16.12
N GLN A 436 -59.19 -43.65 -17.33
CA GLN A 436 -59.81 -44.15 -18.57
C GLN A 436 -59.62 -45.65 -18.75
N LEU A 437 -58.41 -46.17 -18.48
CA LEU A 437 -58.14 -47.61 -18.51
C LEU A 437 -59.05 -48.38 -17.53
N LYS A 438 -59.24 -47.89 -16.31
CA LYS A 438 -60.13 -48.50 -15.32
C LYS A 438 -61.60 -48.51 -15.78
N LEU A 439 -62.05 -47.45 -16.44
CA LEU A 439 -63.41 -47.38 -16.98
C LEU A 439 -63.62 -48.42 -18.09
N LEU A 440 -62.66 -48.57 -18.99
CA LEU A 440 -62.71 -49.56 -20.08
C LEU A 440 -62.68 -51.01 -19.55
N GLU A 441 -62.03 -51.26 -18.42
CA GLU A 441 -62.02 -52.58 -17.78
C GLU A 441 -63.35 -52.95 -17.12
N ARG A 442 -64.09 -51.95 -16.62
CA ARG A 442 -65.41 -52.12 -16.00
C ARG A 442 -66.56 -52.18 -17.00
N ALA A 443 -66.30 -51.85 -18.27
CA ALA A 443 -67.30 -51.82 -19.33
C ALA A 443 -67.44 -53.16 -20.09
N LYS A 444 -66.72 -54.22 -19.64
CA LYS A 444 -67.04 -55.61 -19.96
C LYS A 444 -68.25 -56.05 -19.15
#